data_AF-A0A485KE19-F1
#
_entry.id   AF-A0A485KE19-F1
#
_cell.length_a   1.000
_cell.length_b   1.000
_cell.length_c   1.000
_cell.angle_alpha   90.00
_cell.angle_beta   90.00
_cell.angle_gamma   90.00
#
_symmetry.space_group_name_H-M   'P 1'
#
loop_
_entity.id
_entity.type
_entity.pdbx_description
1 polymer ?
#
loop_
_entity_poly.entity_id
_entity_poly.type
_entity_poly.pdbx_seq_one_letter_code
_entity_poly.pdbx_strand_id
1 'polypeptide(L)'
;MWEAYVVAAEEGVALLVSLYILATHPPHQHEAYASPYAFRTPPSGFKRLFHVFCIVYFTLVQTVDIVHSHGHCVFFYTTWNYVAQIFFWCWSLADRKGVSRLRLVLFDVLFPVSIFVVIVVWGILLPMAMHTHEEALLLNWVSFSQHGINTVLLLVDGLWSDSRAVAWSTGALSVLWPLIYCIFAWIVHNASAQGFWPYPFLAIDHPDAPLWYLMLVLGQVLIFWFTWGIASMRVRAASHKRVDTEALTQLLDVTA
;
A
#
# COMPACT_ATOMS: atom_id res chain seq x y z
N MET A 1 -3.24 -23.04 24.19
CA MET A 1 -3.23 -22.19 22.98
C MET A 1 -4.40 -21.24 23.05
N TRP A 2 -4.38 -20.31 24.01
CA TRP A 2 -5.38 -19.25 24.09
C TRP A 2 -5.06 -18.13 23.09
N GLU A 3 -3.77 -17.97 22.79
CA GLU A 3 -3.16 -17.06 21.83
C GLU A 3 -3.83 -17.19 20.45
N ALA A 4 -3.94 -18.41 19.94
CA ALA A 4 -4.59 -18.70 18.66
C ALA A 4 -6.06 -18.26 18.61
N TYR A 5 -6.81 -18.42 19.72
CA TYR A 5 -8.21 -17.98 19.79
C TYR A 5 -8.33 -16.45 19.83
N VAL A 6 -7.40 -15.78 20.52
CA VAL A 6 -7.37 -14.31 20.57
C VAL A 6 -7.01 -13.74 19.21
N VAL A 7 -5.95 -14.24 18.57
CA VAL A 7 -5.56 -13.82 17.22
C VAL A 7 -6.70 -14.06 16.22
N ALA A 8 -7.35 -15.22 16.27
CA ALA A 8 -8.51 -15.49 15.41
C ALA A 8 -9.68 -14.52 15.65
N ALA A 9 -9.89 -14.10 16.91
CA ALA A 9 -10.90 -13.10 17.23
C ALA A 9 -10.52 -11.70 16.73
N GLU A 10 -9.25 -11.28 16.88
CA GLU A 10 -8.73 -10.01 16.37
C GLU A 10 -8.88 -9.91 14.85
N GLU A 11 -8.41 -10.92 14.12
CA GLU A 11 -8.53 -11.03 12.66
C GLU A 11 -10.01 -11.06 12.23
N GLY A 12 -10.85 -11.83 12.95
CA GLY A 12 -12.29 -11.91 12.69
C GLY A 12 -13.00 -10.57 12.87
N VAL A 13 -12.69 -9.83 13.93
CA VAL A 13 -13.23 -8.48 14.16
C VAL A 13 -12.74 -7.53 13.06
N ALA A 14 -11.46 -7.54 12.74
CA ALA A 14 -10.89 -6.66 11.71
C ALA A 14 -11.50 -6.93 10.32
N LEU A 15 -11.74 -8.21 9.98
CA LEU A 15 -12.44 -8.63 8.77
C LEU A 15 -13.89 -8.11 8.75
N LEU A 16 -14.67 -8.38 9.81
CA LEU A 16 -16.08 -7.99 9.88
C LEU A 16 -16.26 -6.47 9.84
N VAL A 17 -15.42 -5.73 10.57
CA VAL A 17 -15.44 -4.25 10.56
C VAL A 17 -15.09 -3.73 9.16
N SER A 18 -14.08 -4.29 8.50
CA SER A 18 -13.68 -3.87 7.15
C SER A 18 -14.78 -4.15 6.12
N LEU A 19 -15.41 -5.34 6.17
CA LEU A 19 -16.53 -5.68 5.30
C LEU A 19 -17.75 -4.78 5.56
N TYR A 20 -18.07 -4.50 6.83
CA TYR A 20 -19.14 -3.59 7.20
C TYR A 20 -18.91 -2.18 6.66
N ILE A 21 -17.70 -1.63 6.80
CA ILE A 21 -17.33 -0.32 6.25
C ILE A 21 -17.51 -0.30 4.73
N LEU A 22 -17.04 -1.33 4.03
CA LEU A 22 -17.14 -1.39 2.56
C LEU A 22 -18.58 -1.58 2.07
N ALA A 23 -19.41 -2.29 2.84
CA ALA A 23 -20.83 -2.47 2.53
C ALA A 23 -21.64 -1.19 2.74
N THR A 24 -21.30 -0.41 3.77
CA THR A 24 -22.04 0.82 4.15
C THR A 24 -21.51 2.09 3.49
N HIS A 25 -20.21 2.13 3.16
CA HIS A 25 -19.52 3.28 2.60
C HIS A 25 -18.64 2.86 1.41
N PRO A 26 -19.23 2.29 0.34
CA PRO A 26 -18.44 1.70 -0.72
C PRO A 26 -17.60 2.77 -1.44
N PRO A 27 -16.30 2.52 -1.71
CA PRO A 27 -15.39 3.55 -2.25
C PRO A 27 -15.88 4.22 -3.53
N HIS A 28 -16.58 3.48 -4.41
CA HIS A 28 -17.07 4.01 -5.69
C HIS A 28 -18.14 5.11 -5.56
N GLN A 29 -18.81 5.22 -4.41
CA GLN A 29 -19.82 6.25 -4.15
C GLN A 29 -19.21 7.54 -3.60
N HIS A 30 -17.94 7.51 -3.17
CA HIS A 30 -17.30 8.69 -2.62
C HIS A 30 -17.01 9.71 -3.73
N GLU A 31 -17.30 10.99 -3.48
CA GLU A 31 -17.15 12.09 -4.47
C GLU A 31 -15.76 12.14 -5.11
N ALA A 32 -14.74 11.78 -4.31
CA ALA A 32 -13.35 11.61 -4.72
C ALA A 32 -13.15 10.73 -5.97
N TYR A 33 -14.03 9.75 -6.19
CA TYR A 33 -14.03 8.84 -7.35
C TYR A 33 -15.28 9.00 -8.23
N ALA A 34 -16.33 9.68 -7.73
CA ALA A 34 -17.59 9.84 -8.45
C ALA A 34 -17.57 10.96 -9.50
N SER A 35 -16.83 12.05 -9.29
CA SER A 35 -16.83 13.21 -10.21
C SER A 35 -15.97 12.98 -11.47
N PRO A 36 -16.56 12.93 -12.68
CA PRO A 36 -15.82 12.86 -13.94
C PRO A 36 -15.27 14.23 -14.40
N TYR A 37 -15.57 15.32 -13.67
CA TYR A 37 -15.32 16.71 -14.10
C TYR A 37 -14.12 17.38 -13.44
N ALA A 38 -13.40 16.70 -12.55
CA ALA A 38 -12.07 17.18 -12.19
C ALA A 38 -11.18 16.98 -13.42
N PHE A 39 -10.90 18.07 -14.15
CA PHE A 39 -10.00 18.12 -15.31
C PHE A 39 -8.62 17.57 -14.96
N ARG A 40 -8.49 16.24 -14.94
CA ARG A 40 -7.22 15.56 -14.75
C ARG A 40 -6.50 15.64 -16.07
N THR A 41 -5.44 16.41 -16.11
CA THR A 41 -4.62 16.49 -17.31
C THR A 41 -4.11 15.08 -17.64
N PRO A 42 -4.24 14.61 -18.89
CA PRO A 42 -3.70 13.32 -19.28
C PRO A 42 -2.21 13.25 -18.91
N PRO A 43 -1.71 12.09 -18.45
CA PRO A 43 -0.31 11.96 -18.07
C PRO A 43 0.59 12.39 -19.24
N SER A 44 1.58 13.23 -18.94
CA SER A 44 2.56 13.66 -19.94
C SER A 44 3.30 12.45 -20.52
N GLY A 45 3.92 12.62 -21.70
CA GLY A 45 4.77 11.57 -22.28
C GLY A 45 5.86 11.10 -21.31
N PHE A 46 6.43 12.03 -20.53
CA PHE A 46 7.44 11.73 -19.53
C PHE A 46 6.88 10.88 -18.37
N LYS A 47 5.65 11.15 -17.90
CA LYS A 47 5.00 10.33 -16.87
C LYS A 47 4.69 8.92 -17.36
N ARG A 48 4.32 8.76 -18.63
CA ARG A 48 4.14 7.43 -19.23
C ARG A 48 5.45 6.66 -19.34
N LEU A 49 6.54 7.33 -19.73
CA LEU A 49 7.87 6.73 -19.75
C LEU A 49 8.29 6.27 -18.34
N PHE A 50 8.00 7.07 -17.32
CA PHE A 50 8.19 6.69 -15.92
C PHE A 50 7.40 5.43 -15.54
N HIS A 51 6.13 5.30 -15.95
CA HIS A 51 5.35 4.07 -15.72
C HIS A 51 5.97 2.86 -16.43
N VAL A 52 6.41 3.00 -17.68
CA VAL A 52 7.11 1.93 -18.42
C VAL A 52 8.38 1.51 -17.68
N PHE A 53 9.17 2.48 -17.23
CA PHE A 53 10.36 2.22 -16.40
C PHE A 53 10.01 1.42 -15.14
N CYS A 54 8.96 1.81 -14.41
CA CYS A 54 8.53 1.10 -13.21
C CYS A 54 8.10 -0.34 -13.52
N ILE A 55 7.33 -0.57 -14.59
CA ILE A 55 6.91 -1.92 -14.98
C ILE A 55 8.14 -2.81 -15.25
N VAL A 56 9.09 -2.32 -16.05
CA VAL A 56 10.31 -3.06 -16.37
C VAL A 56 11.13 -3.32 -15.12
N TYR A 57 11.39 -2.28 -14.32
CA TYR A 57 12.17 -2.38 -13.09
C TYR A 57 11.58 -3.40 -12.10
N PHE A 58 10.28 -3.30 -11.79
CA PHE A 58 9.63 -4.22 -10.87
C PHE A 58 9.59 -5.65 -11.41
N THR A 59 9.29 -5.84 -12.69
CA THR A 59 9.26 -7.19 -13.29
C THR A 59 10.64 -7.85 -13.24
N LEU A 60 11.71 -7.09 -13.53
CA LEU A 60 13.09 -7.58 -13.46
C LEU A 60 13.48 -7.97 -12.04
N VAL A 61 13.27 -7.08 -11.05
CA VAL A 61 13.56 -7.37 -9.64
C VAL A 61 12.77 -8.59 -9.16
N GLN A 62 11.49 -8.68 -9.49
CA GLN A 62 10.66 -9.82 -9.08
C GLN A 62 11.11 -11.14 -9.72
N THR A 63 11.56 -11.10 -10.98
CA THR A 63 12.10 -12.28 -11.68
C THR A 63 13.41 -12.73 -11.03
N VAL A 64 14.30 -11.79 -10.72
CA VAL A 64 15.56 -12.09 -10.01
C VAL A 64 15.28 -12.74 -8.65
N ASP A 65 14.35 -12.18 -7.89
CA ASP A 65 13.95 -12.71 -6.58
C ASP A 65 13.37 -14.13 -6.67
N ILE A 66 12.48 -14.39 -7.64
CA ILE A 66 11.92 -15.73 -7.89
C ILE A 66 13.02 -16.72 -8.25
N VAL A 67 13.98 -16.33 -9.11
CA VAL A 67 15.07 -17.21 -9.52
C VAL A 67 16.01 -17.52 -8.34
N HIS A 68 16.43 -16.49 -7.59
CA HIS A 68 17.34 -16.65 -6.46
C HIS A 68 16.72 -17.42 -5.29
N SER A 69 15.44 -17.20 -5.02
CA SER A 69 14.71 -17.91 -3.95
C SER A 69 14.16 -19.27 -4.41
N HIS A 70 14.39 -19.70 -5.65
CA HIS A 70 13.75 -20.89 -6.23
C HIS A 70 12.21 -20.89 -6.09
N GLY A 71 11.61 -19.70 -6.15
CA GLY A 71 10.18 -19.48 -5.99
C GLY A 71 9.71 -19.39 -4.53
N HIS A 72 10.57 -19.58 -3.52
CA HIS A 72 10.16 -19.47 -2.12
C HIS A 72 9.71 -18.05 -1.73
N CYS A 73 10.12 -17.00 -2.45
CA CYS A 73 9.68 -15.64 -2.16
C CYS A 73 8.16 -15.46 -2.20
N VAL A 74 7.42 -16.29 -2.96
CA VAL A 74 5.95 -16.19 -3.07
C VAL A 74 5.19 -16.42 -1.77
N PHE A 75 5.83 -17.04 -0.76
CA PHE A 75 5.24 -17.21 0.57
C PHE A 75 5.29 -15.93 1.42
N PHE A 76 6.07 -14.93 1.01
CA PHE A 76 6.29 -13.71 1.77
C PHE A 76 5.35 -12.60 1.29
N TYR A 77 4.80 -11.84 2.24
CA TYR A 77 3.88 -10.73 1.99
C TYR A 77 4.51 -9.65 1.10
N THR A 78 5.81 -9.48 1.24
CA THR A 78 6.62 -8.57 0.44
C THR A 78 6.47 -8.81 -1.05
N THR A 79 6.50 -10.07 -1.50
CA THR A 79 6.30 -10.44 -2.91
C THR A 79 4.87 -10.14 -3.36
N TRP A 80 3.86 -10.39 -2.51
CA TRP A 80 2.46 -10.06 -2.82
C TRP A 80 2.27 -8.56 -3.07
N ASN A 81 2.87 -7.72 -2.21
CA ASN A 81 2.86 -6.27 -2.36
C ASN A 81 3.55 -5.82 -3.65
N TYR A 82 4.70 -6.42 -3.95
CA TYR A 82 5.48 -6.06 -5.12
C TYR A 82 4.75 -6.43 -6.43
N VAL A 83 4.10 -7.60 -6.48
CA VAL A 83 3.25 -8.03 -7.60
C VAL A 83 2.02 -7.12 -7.76
N ALA A 84 1.37 -6.75 -6.65
CA ALA A 84 0.25 -5.82 -6.70
C ALA A 84 0.68 -4.42 -7.21
N GLN A 85 1.90 -3.98 -6.89
CA GLN A 85 2.49 -2.77 -7.48
C GLN A 85 2.79 -2.91 -8.98
N ILE A 86 3.26 -4.07 -9.47
CA ILE A 86 3.37 -4.34 -10.91
C ILE A 86 2.02 -4.15 -11.59
N PHE A 87 0.96 -4.73 -11.02
CA PHE A 87 -0.40 -4.57 -11.54
C PHE A 87 -0.82 -3.10 -11.56
N PHE A 88 -0.54 -2.35 -10.50
CA PHE A 88 -0.79 -0.91 -10.45
C PHE A 88 -0.05 -0.13 -11.54
N TRP A 89 1.23 -0.44 -11.80
CA TRP A 89 2.00 0.24 -12.85
C TRP A 89 1.48 -0.09 -14.25
N CYS A 90 1.17 -1.36 -14.52
CA CYS A 90 0.53 -1.78 -15.77
C CYS A 90 -0.82 -1.08 -15.98
N TRP A 91 -1.64 -1.01 -14.94
CA TRP A 91 -2.93 -0.34 -14.99
C TRP A 91 -2.78 1.18 -15.18
N SER A 92 -1.79 1.79 -14.55
CA SER A 92 -1.49 3.22 -14.70
C SER A 92 -1.07 3.58 -16.12
N LEU A 93 -0.31 2.71 -16.79
CA LEU A 93 0.05 2.89 -18.19
C LEU A 93 -1.16 2.72 -19.13
N ALA A 94 -2.06 1.78 -18.82
CA ALA A 94 -3.28 1.54 -19.58
C ALA A 94 -4.31 2.68 -19.43
N ASP A 95 -4.35 3.35 -18.27
CA ASP A 95 -5.21 4.50 -17.98
C ASP A 95 -4.72 5.78 -18.65
N ARG A 96 -4.81 5.83 -19.98
CA ARG A 96 -4.34 6.96 -20.81
C ARG A 96 -4.95 8.31 -20.44
N LYS A 97 -6.15 8.30 -19.86
CA LYS A 97 -6.88 9.51 -19.46
C LYS A 97 -6.62 9.89 -17.99
N GLY A 98 -6.03 9.01 -17.18
CA GLY A 98 -5.77 9.27 -15.77
C GLY A 98 -7.03 9.32 -14.89
N VAL A 99 -8.13 8.73 -15.34
CA VAL A 99 -9.46 8.80 -14.69
C VAL A 99 -9.93 7.46 -14.11
N SER A 100 -9.10 6.41 -14.20
CA SER A 100 -9.48 5.08 -13.71
C SER A 100 -9.68 5.10 -12.19
N ARG A 101 -10.89 4.77 -11.74
CA ARG A 101 -11.19 4.58 -10.31
C ARG A 101 -10.33 3.47 -9.69
N LEU A 102 -10.13 2.37 -10.43
CA LEU A 102 -9.32 1.24 -9.97
C LEU A 102 -7.88 1.69 -9.70
N ARG A 103 -7.30 2.52 -10.58
CA ARG A 103 -5.94 3.05 -10.38
C ARG A 103 -5.82 3.79 -9.06
N LEU A 104 -6.82 4.61 -8.74
CA LEU A 104 -6.82 5.44 -7.54
C LEU A 104 -7.00 4.60 -6.28
N VAL A 105 -7.94 3.65 -6.29
CA VAL A 105 -8.14 2.71 -5.18
C VAL A 105 -6.91 1.85 -4.95
N LEU A 106 -6.27 1.35 -6.02
CA LEU A 106 -5.00 0.62 -5.91
C LEU A 106 -3.92 1.49 -5.25
N PHE A 107 -3.78 2.75 -5.66
CA PHE A 107 -2.82 3.65 -5.03
C PHE A 107 -3.13 3.88 -3.54
N ASP A 108 -4.41 4.06 -3.19
CA ASP A 108 -4.85 4.30 -1.80
C ASP A 108 -4.62 3.11 -0.87
N VAL A 109 -4.49 1.90 -1.43
CA VAL A 109 -4.14 0.68 -0.69
C VAL A 109 -2.63 0.48 -0.70
N LEU A 110 -2.00 0.51 -1.87
CA LEU A 110 -0.60 0.12 -2.04
C LEU A 110 0.38 1.11 -1.43
N PHE A 111 0.09 2.42 -1.47
CA PHE A 111 0.99 3.42 -0.91
C PHE A 111 1.14 3.30 0.62
N PRO A 112 0.06 3.30 1.43
CA PRO A 112 0.19 3.09 2.87
C PRO A 112 0.75 1.70 3.22
N VAL A 113 0.36 0.64 2.50
CA VAL A 113 0.95 -0.70 2.69
C VAL A 113 2.47 -0.69 2.45
N SER A 114 2.94 -0.03 1.39
CA SER A 114 4.37 0.05 1.07
C SER A 114 5.15 0.81 2.14
N ILE A 115 4.60 1.90 2.70
CA ILE A 115 5.19 2.62 3.84
C ILE A 115 5.25 1.72 5.07
N PHE A 116 4.18 0.99 5.36
CA PHE A 116 4.14 0.08 6.51
C PHE A 116 5.18 -1.03 6.39
N VAL A 117 5.34 -1.63 5.20
CA VAL A 117 6.38 -2.62 4.91
C VAL A 117 7.78 -2.05 5.11
N VAL A 118 8.05 -0.81 4.67
CA VAL A 118 9.35 -0.14 4.91
C VAL A 118 9.64 -0.08 6.42
N ILE A 119 8.66 0.34 7.23
CA ILE A 119 8.81 0.45 8.69
C ILE A 119 9.05 -0.93 9.31
N VAL A 120 8.28 -1.94 8.94
CA VAL A 120 8.41 -3.29 9.48
C VAL A 120 9.74 -3.93 9.07
N VAL A 121 10.15 -3.80 7.81
CA VAL A 121 11.39 -4.41 7.32
C VAL A 121 12.61 -3.77 7.98
N TRP A 122 12.72 -2.44 7.95
CA TRP A 122 13.94 -1.78 8.42
C TRP A 122 13.94 -1.51 9.92
N GLY A 123 12.76 -1.32 10.53
CA GLY A 123 12.61 -1.02 11.95
C GLY A 123 12.43 -2.23 12.85
N ILE A 124 11.99 -3.38 12.30
CA ILE A 124 11.68 -4.58 13.09
C ILE A 124 12.46 -5.79 12.58
N LEU A 125 12.28 -6.19 11.31
CA LEU A 125 12.92 -7.39 10.76
C LEU A 125 14.44 -7.27 10.65
N LEU A 126 14.99 -6.14 10.22
CA LEU A 126 16.44 -5.94 10.14
C LEU A 126 17.11 -6.03 11.52
N PRO A 127 16.65 -5.33 12.57
CA PRO A 127 17.19 -5.52 13.92
C PRO A 127 17.14 -6.97 14.40
N MET A 128 16.04 -7.70 14.13
CA MET A 128 15.94 -9.11 14.48
C MET A 128 16.96 -9.97 13.71
N ALA A 129 17.12 -9.74 12.41
CA ALA A 129 18.11 -10.44 11.58
C ALA A 129 19.55 -10.15 12.02
N MET A 130 19.86 -8.92 12.45
CA MET A 130 21.18 -8.58 13.00
C MET A 130 21.46 -9.31 14.31
N HIS A 131 20.43 -9.54 15.14
CA HIS A 131 20.56 -10.30 16.38
C HIS A 131 20.83 -11.79 16.12
N THR A 132 20.36 -12.34 14.99
CA THR A 132 20.58 -13.73 14.59
C THR A 132 21.75 -13.92 13.61
N HIS A 133 22.46 -12.85 13.24
CA HIS A 133 23.52 -12.85 12.22
C HIS A 133 23.06 -13.26 10.82
N GLU A 134 21.81 -12.94 10.48
CA GLU A 134 21.16 -13.22 9.20
C GLU A 134 20.85 -11.95 8.40
N GLU A 135 21.48 -10.81 8.74
CA GLU A 135 21.20 -9.52 8.11
C GLU A 135 21.43 -9.51 6.59
N ALA A 136 22.26 -10.41 6.06
CA ALA A 136 22.47 -10.58 4.62
C ALA A 136 21.18 -10.95 3.86
N LEU A 137 20.19 -11.54 4.53
CA LEU A 137 18.87 -11.83 3.95
C LEU A 137 18.08 -10.55 3.61
N LEU A 138 18.38 -9.43 4.30
CA LEU A 138 17.69 -8.15 4.11
C LEU A 138 18.60 -7.06 3.54
N LEU A 139 19.91 -7.12 3.77
CA LEU A 139 20.90 -6.18 3.25
C LEU A 139 21.38 -6.58 1.85
N ASN A 140 20.43 -6.72 0.94
CA ASN A 140 20.69 -7.00 -0.47
C ASN A 140 19.85 -6.11 -1.38
N TRP A 141 20.29 -6.01 -2.63
CA TRP A 141 19.66 -5.11 -3.61
C TRP A 141 18.17 -5.40 -3.85
N VAL A 142 17.75 -6.67 -3.82
CA VAL A 142 16.34 -7.06 -4.02
C VAL A 142 15.49 -6.51 -2.88
N SER A 143 15.92 -6.71 -1.63
CA SER A 143 15.25 -6.18 -0.44
C SER A 143 15.21 -4.65 -0.43
N PHE A 144 16.30 -3.95 -0.77
CA PHE A 144 16.29 -2.48 -0.93
C PHE A 144 15.31 -2.02 -2.01
N SER A 145 15.15 -2.80 -3.08
CA SER A 145 14.20 -2.52 -4.15
C SER A 145 12.75 -2.72 -3.69
N GLN A 146 12.46 -3.84 -3.03
CA GLN A 146 11.12 -4.24 -2.58
C GLN A 146 10.63 -3.54 -1.31
N HIS A 147 11.52 -2.96 -0.51
CA HIS A 147 11.20 -2.37 0.79
C HIS A 147 11.73 -0.94 0.94
N GLY A 148 12.10 -0.30 -0.17
CA GLY A 148 12.63 1.07 -0.15
C GLY A 148 12.30 1.79 -1.45
N ILE A 149 12.97 1.40 -2.54
CA ILE A 149 12.84 2.06 -3.84
C ILE A 149 11.39 2.03 -4.35
N ASN A 150 10.68 0.92 -4.16
CA ASN A 150 9.28 0.81 -4.54
C ASN A 150 8.38 1.88 -3.89
N THR A 151 8.56 2.13 -2.59
CA THR A 151 7.82 3.16 -1.86
C THR A 151 8.18 4.56 -2.37
N VAL A 152 9.46 4.80 -2.69
CA VAL A 152 9.90 6.06 -3.30
C VAL A 152 9.25 6.26 -4.68
N LEU A 153 9.17 5.23 -5.51
CA LEU A 153 8.54 5.32 -6.83
C LEU A 153 7.03 5.59 -6.73
N LEU A 154 6.34 4.95 -5.78
CA LEU A 154 4.93 5.29 -5.49
C LEU A 154 4.78 6.74 -4.99
N LEU A 155 5.67 7.21 -4.13
CA LEU A 155 5.68 8.61 -3.68
C LEU A 155 5.84 9.57 -4.86
N VAL A 156 6.77 9.26 -5.79
CA VAL A 156 6.96 10.04 -7.01
C VAL A 156 5.69 10.08 -7.87
N ASP A 157 5.01 8.95 -8.12
CA ASP A 157 3.74 8.97 -8.86
C ASP A 157 2.65 9.77 -8.15
N GLY A 158 2.60 9.66 -6.81
CA GLY A 158 1.67 10.40 -5.96
C GLY A 158 1.90 11.91 -6.02
N LEU A 159 3.16 12.36 -5.91
CA LEU A 159 3.52 13.79 -5.99
C LEU A 159 3.31 14.36 -7.38
N TRP A 160 3.56 13.57 -8.42
CA TRP A 160 3.34 13.95 -9.81
C TRP A 160 1.88 13.80 -10.26
N SER A 161 0.99 13.34 -9.39
CA SER A 161 -0.45 13.30 -9.64
C SER A 161 -1.14 14.49 -8.99
N ASP A 162 -2.24 14.93 -9.61
CA ASP A 162 -3.07 16.02 -9.10
C ASP A 162 -3.55 15.73 -7.67
N SER A 163 -3.66 16.79 -6.88
CA SER A 163 -4.27 16.70 -5.55
C SER A 163 -5.68 16.12 -5.67
N ARG A 164 -5.96 15.06 -4.90
CA ARG A 164 -7.26 14.41 -4.88
C ARG A 164 -7.66 14.03 -3.47
N ALA A 165 -8.97 13.98 -3.24
CA ALA A 165 -9.49 13.35 -2.05
C ALA A 165 -9.27 11.82 -2.10
N VAL A 166 -9.18 11.23 -0.92
CA VAL A 166 -9.10 9.78 -0.70
C VAL A 166 -10.33 9.41 0.12
N ALA A 167 -11.08 8.39 -0.28
CA ALA A 167 -12.18 7.93 0.57
C ALA A 167 -11.59 7.27 1.81
N TRP A 168 -12.07 7.65 3.00
CA TRP A 168 -11.62 7.01 4.23
C TRP A 168 -11.94 5.50 4.23
N SER A 169 -12.98 5.07 3.51
CA SER A 169 -13.38 3.66 3.42
C SER A 169 -12.41 2.78 2.63
N THR A 170 -11.50 3.33 1.81
CA THR A 170 -10.40 2.52 1.24
C THR A 170 -9.41 2.06 2.30
N GLY A 171 -9.43 2.65 3.51
CA GLY A 171 -8.69 2.14 4.66
C GLY A 171 -9.09 0.73 5.05
N ALA A 172 -10.36 0.36 4.88
CA ALA A 172 -10.82 -1.02 5.07
C ALA A 172 -10.18 -1.98 4.04
N LEU A 173 -10.02 -1.56 2.77
CA LEU A 173 -9.26 -2.36 1.78
C LEU A 173 -7.78 -2.45 2.16
N SER A 174 -7.21 -1.36 2.67
CA SER A 174 -5.82 -1.32 3.13
C SER A 174 -5.56 -2.26 4.30
N VAL A 175 -6.54 -2.47 5.19
CA VAL A 175 -6.49 -3.44 6.30
C VAL A 175 -6.77 -4.86 5.82
N LEU A 176 -7.74 -5.06 4.91
CA LEU A 176 -8.04 -6.39 4.38
C LEU A 176 -6.85 -7.04 3.65
N TRP A 177 -6.00 -6.24 3.02
CA TRP A 177 -4.86 -6.77 2.28
C TRP A 177 -3.87 -7.59 3.14
N PRO A 178 -3.30 -7.07 4.25
CA PRO A 178 -2.50 -7.88 5.16
C PRO A 178 -3.33 -8.96 5.89
N LEU A 179 -4.61 -8.75 6.20
CA LEU A 179 -5.46 -9.80 6.80
C LEU A 179 -5.58 -11.04 5.89
N ILE A 180 -5.79 -10.82 4.58
CA ILE A 180 -5.82 -11.91 3.59
C ILE A 180 -4.47 -12.66 3.60
N TYR A 181 -3.36 -11.93 3.72
CA TYR A 181 -2.05 -12.54 3.84
C TYR A 181 -1.89 -13.34 5.15
N CYS A 182 -2.37 -12.83 6.28
CA CYS A 182 -2.33 -13.58 7.55
C CYS A 182 -3.09 -14.90 7.44
N ILE A 183 -4.30 -14.89 6.84
CA ILE A 183 -5.05 -16.12 6.56
C ILE A 183 -4.24 -17.08 5.67
N PHE A 184 -3.61 -16.56 4.61
CA PHE A 184 -2.71 -17.35 3.77
C PHE A 184 -1.52 -17.94 4.56
N ALA A 185 -0.86 -17.16 5.41
CA ALA A 185 0.25 -17.62 6.23
C ALA A 185 -0.17 -18.74 7.19
N TRP A 186 -1.36 -18.65 7.78
CA TRP A 186 -1.94 -19.73 8.59
C TRP A 186 -2.18 -20.99 7.77
N ILE A 187 -2.72 -20.87 6.54
CA ILE A 187 -2.92 -22.01 5.64
C ILE A 187 -1.57 -22.66 5.31
N VAL A 188 -0.56 -21.87 4.94
CA VAL A 188 0.79 -22.36 4.62
C VAL A 188 1.41 -23.07 5.82
N HIS A 189 1.33 -22.48 7.01
CA HIS A 189 1.83 -23.08 8.24
C HIS A 189 1.23 -24.47 8.46
N ASN A 190 -0.11 -24.58 8.40
CA ASN A 190 -0.83 -25.84 8.61
C ASN A 190 -0.59 -26.87 7.48
N ALA A 191 -0.38 -26.40 6.25
CA ALA A 191 -0.11 -27.28 5.11
C ALA A 191 1.35 -27.76 5.06
N SER A 192 2.26 -27.05 5.70
CA SER A 192 3.68 -27.40 5.74
C SER A 192 3.96 -28.52 6.73
N ALA A 193 4.72 -29.54 6.32
CA ALA A 193 5.07 -30.67 7.19
C ALA A 193 5.91 -30.27 8.43
N GLN A 194 6.50 -29.06 8.42
CA GLN A 194 7.41 -28.56 9.45
C GLN A 194 6.83 -27.38 10.25
N GLY A 195 5.61 -26.93 9.98
CA GLY A 195 5.03 -25.77 10.67
C GLY A 195 5.74 -24.46 10.35
N PHE A 196 6.03 -24.20 9.08
CA PHE A 196 6.71 -22.99 8.61
C PHE A 196 5.86 -21.72 8.80
N TRP A 197 6.43 -20.72 9.47
CA TRP A 197 5.90 -19.35 9.49
C TRP A 197 6.75 -18.45 8.59
N PRO A 198 6.16 -17.70 7.64
CA PRO A 198 6.92 -16.77 6.79
C PRO A 198 7.62 -15.66 7.57
N TYR A 199 7.09 -15.28 8.73
CA TYR A 199 7.70 -14.28 9.60
C TYR A 199 7.65 -14.74 11.06
N PRO A 200 8.71 -14.51 11.86
CA PRO A 200 8.74 -14.92 13.26
C PRO A 200 7.59 -14.35 14.08
N PHE A 201 7.19 -13.09 13.83
CA PHE A 201 6.11 -12.42 14.56
C PHE A 201 4.71 -12.94 14.23
N LEU A 202 4.55 -13.83 13.23
CA LEU A 202 3.27 -14.48 12.95
C LEU A 202 3.08 -15.78 13.73
N ALA A 203 4.14 -16.29 14.36
CA ALA A 203 4.13 -17.54 15.07
C ALA A 203 3.22 -17.46 16.32
N ILE A 204 2.16 -18.28 16.32
CA ILE A 204 1.08 -18.25 17.32
C ILE A 204 1.39 -19.02 18.61
N ASP A 205 2.53 -19.70 18.64
CA ASP A 205 3.06 -20.43 19.79
C ASP A 205 3.76 -19.51 20.80
N HIS A 206 4.01 -18.25 20.44
CA HIS A 206 4.55 -17.24 21.34
C HIS A 206 3.44 -16.51 22.14
N PRO A 207 3.61 -16.26 23.45
CA PRO A 207 2.62 -15.54 24.27
C PRO A 207 2.32 -14.12 23.76
N ASP A 208 3.27 -13.50 23.07
CA ASP A 208 3.11 -12.15 22.49
C ASP A 208 2.41 -12.14 21.12
N ALA A 209 2.00 -13.30 20.59
CA ALA A 209 1.34 -13.36 19.28
C ALA A 209 0.12 -12.41 19.16
N PRO A 210 -0.82 -12.34 20.13
CA PRO A 210 -1.92 -11.36 20.05
C PRO A 210 -1.45 -9.91 19.89
N LEU A 211 -0.37 -9.54 20.59
CA LEU A 211 0.18 -8.19 20.47
C LEU A 211 0.70 -7.92 19.05
N TRP A 212 1.37 -8.89 18.42
CA TRP A 212 1.87 -8.75 17.05
C TRP A 212 0.73 -8.56 16.04
N TYR A 213 -0.31 -9.38 16.08
CA TYR A 213 -1.44 -9.27 15.16
C TYR A 213 -2.21 -7.96 15.38
N LEU A 214 -2.46 -7.57 16.64
CA LEU A 214 -3.03 -6.28 16.97
C LEU A 214 -2.19 -5.11 16.43
N MET A 215 -0.86 -5.16 16.61
CA MET A 215 0.05 -4.13 16.09
C MET A 215 0.07 -4.05 14.57
N LEU A 216 -0.07 -5.17 13.85
CA LEU A 216 -0.15 -5.18 12.39
C LEU A 216 -1.42 -4.46 11.91
N VAL A 217 -2.57 -4.76 12.52
CA VAL A 217 -3.85 -4.10 12.17
C VAL A 217 -3.80 -2.61 12.52
N LEU A 218 -3.42 -2.27 13.75
CA LEU A 218 -3.38 -0.87 14.20
C LEU A 218 -2.32 -0.06 13.45
N GLY A 219 -1.17 -0.64 13.16
CA GLY A 219 -0.12 -0.02 12.36
C GLY A 219 -0.60 0.30 10.96
N GLN A 220 -1.27 -0.64 10.30
CA GLN A 220 -1.85 -0.40 8.97
C GLN A 220 -2.92 0.70 8.99
N VAL A 221 -3.80 0.71 10.01
CA VAL A 221 -4.78 1.79 10.21
C VAL A 221 -4.10 3.14 10.38
N LEU A 222 -3.06 3.22 11.23
CA LEU A 222 -2.33 4.45 11.50
C LEU A 222 -1.67 5.00 10.23
N ILE A 223 -0.97 4.16 9.47
CA ILE A 223 -0.30 4.57 8.23
C ILE A 223 -1.31 4.97 7.15
N PHE A 224 -2.45 4.28 7.05
CA PHE A 224 -3.53 4.72 6.18
C PHE A 224 -4.00 6.13 6.54
N TRP A 225 -4.33 6.39 7.81
CA TRP A 225 -4.77 7.71 8.27
C TRP A 225 -3.72 8.80 8.04
N PHE A 226 -2.43 8.47 8.19
CA PHE A 226 -1.34 9.38 7.85
C PHE A 226 -1.36 9.77 6.37
N THR A 227 -1.43 8.80 5.45
CA THR A 227 -1.48 9.09 4.01
C THR A 227 -2.77 9.83 3.60
N TRP A 228 -3.90 9.48 4.21
CA TRP A 228 -5.18 10.17 4.04
C TRP A 228 -5.11 11.64 4.50
N GLY A 229 -4.45 11.90 5.63
CA GLY A 229 -4.22 13.24 6.15
C GLY A 229 -3.37 14.08 5.19
N ILE A 230 -2.28 13.52 4.65
CA ILE A 230 -1.46 14.19 3.63
C ILE A 230 -2.28 14.53 2.38
N ALA A 231 -3.06 13.57 1.87
CA ALA A 231 -3.92 13.82 0.70
C ALA A 231 -4.94 14.93 0.97
N SER A 232 -5.55 14.92 2.15
CA SER A 232 -6.50 15.96 2.59
C SER A 232 -5.85 17.34 2.67
N MET A 233 -4.63 17.44 3.20
CA MET A 233 -3.85 18.69 3.22
C MET A 233 -3.53 19.18 1.81
N ARG A 234 -3.15 18.28 0.89
CA ARG A 234 -2.87 18.62 -0.51
C ARG A 234 -4.10 19.14 -1.25
N VAL A 235 -5.29 18.58 -0.97
CA VAL A 235 -6.56 19.08 -1.52
C VAL A 235 -6.87 20.47 -0.99
N ARG A 236 -6.77 20.69 0.33
CA ARG A 236 -6.99 22.01 0.93
C ARG A 236 -6.05 23.06 0.34
N ALA A 237 -4.75 22.75 0.23
CA ALA A 237 -3.77 23.66 -0.37
C ALA A 237 -4.09 23.97 -1.85
N ALA A 238 -4.54 22.99 -2.63
CA ALA A 238 -4.95 23.21 -4.02
C ALA A 238 -6.23 24.06 -4.12
N SER A 239 -7.19 23.88 -3.22
CA SER A 239 -8.42 24.68 -3.20
C SER A 239 -8.15 26.15 -2.88
N HIS A 240 -7.26 26.45 -1.91
CA HIS A 240 -6.86 27.82 -1.59
C HIS A 240 -6.20 28.52 -2.78
N LYS A 241 -5.21 27.89 -3.42
CA LYS A 241 -4.53 28.46 -4.60
C LYS A 241 -5.49 28.79 -5.73
N ARG A 242 -6.52 27.96 -5.94
CA ARG A 242 -7.52 28.18 -6.98
C ARG A 242 -8.38 29.42 -6.69
N VAL A 243 -8.84 29.58 -5.45
CA VAL A 243 -9.61 30.77 -5.01
C VAL A 243 -8.78 32.04 -5.20
N ASP A 244 -7.51 32.03 -4.79
CA ASP A 244 -6.61 33.18 -4.96
C ASP A 244 -6.43 33.55 -6.44
N THR A 245 -6.32 32.55 -7.31
CA THR A 245 -6.16 32.76 -8.76
C THR A 245 -7.43 33.33 -9.41
N GLU A 246 -8.61 32.81 -9.04
CA GLU A 246 -9.91 33.31 -9.52
C GLU A 246 -10.15 34.76 -9.05
N ALA A 247 -9.81 35.08 -7.80
CA ALA A 247 -9.92 36.44 -7.25
C ALA A 247 -8.98 37.42 -7.97
N LEU A 248 -7.73 37.03 -8.24
CA LEU A 248 -6.79 37.83 -9.02
C LEU A 248 -7.29 38.09 -10.45
N THR A 249 -7.86 37.08 -11.10
CA THR A 249 -8.40 37.21 -12.46
C THR A 249 -9.56 38.19 -12.50
N GLN A 250 -10.50 38.09 -11.53
CA GLN A 250 -11.61 39.04 -11.40
C GLN A 250 -11.15 40.48 -11.15
N LEU A 251 -10.10 40.68 -10.35
CA LEU A 251 -9.55 42.02 -10.11
C LEU A 251 -8.95 42.63 -11.38
N LEU A 252 -8.22 41.83 -12.16
CA LEU A 252 -7.62 42.29 -13.42
C LEU A 252 -8.69 42.66 -14.46
N ASP A 253 -9.76 41.87 -14.57
CA ASP A 253 -10.87 42.12 -15.50
C ASP A 253 -11.67 43.40 -15.17
N VAL A 254 -11.74 43.81 -13.89
CA VAL A 254 -12.41 45.05 -13.47
C VAL A 254 -11.57 46.30 -13.72
N THR A 255 -10.25 46.15 -13.88
CA THR A 255 -9.31 47.26 -14.11
C THR A 255 -8.95 47.50 -15.58
N ALA A 256 -9.45 46.66 -16.49
CA ALA A 256 -9.26 46.75 -17.94
C ALA A 256 -10.48 47.43 -18.61
#